data_AF-O42513-F1
#
_entry.id   AF-O42513-F1
#
_cell.length_a   1.000
_cell.length_b   1.000
_cell.length_c   1.000
_cell.angle_alpha   90.00
_cell.angle_beta   90.00
_cell.angle_gamma   90.00
#
_symmetry.space_group_name_H-M   'P 1'
#
loop_
_entity.id
_entity.type
_entity.pdbx_description
1 polymer ?
#
loop_
_entity_poly.entity_id
_entity_poly.type
_entity_poly.pdbx_seq_one_letter_code
_entity_poly.pdbx_strand_id
1 'polypeptide(L)' 'GFFRRTIRMKLEYEKCDQRCKIQKKSRNKCQHCRFHKC' A
#
# COMPACT_ATOMS: atom_id res chain seq x y z
N GLY A 1 6.59 6.94 8.35
CA GLY A 1 5.20 6.74 7.88
C GLY A 1 5.21 6.20 6.46
N PHE A 2 4.47 5.13 6.17
CA PHE A 2 4.45 4.46 4.86
C PHE A 2 4.10 5.43 3.72
N PHE A 3 2.97 6.14 3.83
CA PHE A 3 2.48 7.07 2.81
C PHE A 3 3.47 8.19 2.45
N ARG A 4 3.98 8.91 3.46
CA ARG A 4 4.97 10.00 3.25
C ARG A 4 6.22 9.52 2.52
N ARG A 5 6.67 8.28 2.78
CA ARG A 5 7.83 7.70 2.10
C ARG A 5 7.50 7.38 0.65
N THR A 6 6.36 6.74 0.39
CA THR A 6 5.91 6.40 -0.97
C THR A 6 5.83 7.64 -1.86
N ILE A 7 5.25 8.74 -1.37
CA ILE A 7 5.18 10.01 -2.11
C ILE A 7 6.57 10.62 -2.33
N ARG A 8 7.36 10.78 -1.26
CA ARG A 8 8.67 11.45 -1.33
C ARG A 8 9.63 10.74 -2.29
N MET A 9 9.62 9.41 -2.28
CA MET A 9 10.51 8.60 -3.10
C MET A 9 9.89 8.21 -4.45
N LYS A 10 8.65 8.64 -4.75
CA LYS A 10 7.90 8.27 -5.96
C LYS A 10 7.91 6.75 -6.20
N LEU A 11 7.67 5.97 -5.14
CA LEU A 11 7.65 4.51 -5.24
C LEU A 11 6.37 4.06 -5.95
N GLU A 12 6.52 3.30 -7.01
CA GLU A 12 5.41 2.64 -7.70
C GLU A 12 5.29 1.20 -7.22
N TYR A 13 4.06 0.79 -6.91
CA TYR A 13 3.76 -0.58 -6.50
C TYR A 13 2.92 -1.24 -7.59
N GLU A 14 3.23 -2.51 -7.88
CA GLU A 14 2.46 -3.32 -8.83
C GLU A 14 0.97 -3.28 -8.51
N LYS A 15 0.17 -3.06 -9.55
CA LYS A 15 -1.29 -3.04 -9.42
C LYS A 15 -1.77 -4.37 -8.88
N CYS A 16 -2.70 -4.29 -7.93
CA CYS A 16 -3.33 -5.45 -7.35
C CYS A 16 -4.81 -5.42 -7.73
N ASP A 17 -5.23 -6.33 -8.60
CA ASP A 17 -6.63 -6.44 -9.03
C ASP A 17 -7.56 -6.92 -7.90
N GLN A 18 -6.97 -7.52 -6.86
CA GLN A 18 -7.69 -7.98 -5.68
C GLN A 18 -7.78 -6.85 -4.65
N ARG A 19 -9.02 -6.50 -4.24
CA ARG A 19 -9.28 -5.57 -3.13
C ARG A 19 -8.87 -6.18 -1.78
N CYS A 20 -7.57 -6.14 -1.50
CA CYS A 20 -6.98 -6.74 -0.30
C CYS A 20 -7.52 -6.09 0.98
N LYS A 21 -7.94 -6.91 1.95
CA LYS A 21 -8.37 -6.43 3.27
C LYS A 21 -7.16 -5.97 4.09
N ILE A 22 -7.02 -4.67 4.25
CA ILE A 22 -5.95 -4.04 5.05
C ILE A 22 -6.37 -3.99 6.53
N GLN A 23 -5.83 -4.91 7.34
CA GLN A 23 -5.95 -5.00 8.80
C GLN A 23 -4.57 -4.86 9.45
N LYS A 24 -4.48 -4.68 10.78
CA LYS A 24 -3.21 -4.46 11.50
C LYS A 24 -2.14 -5.53 11.21
N LYS A 25 -2.57 -6.81 11.07
CA LYS A 25 -1.70 -7.95 10.72
C LYS A 25 -1.36 -8.04 9.23
N SER A 26 -2.29 -7.71 8.33
CA SER A 26 -2.14 -7.87 6.88
C SER A 26 -1.68 -6.60 6.15
N ARG A 27 -1.57 -5.45 6.83
CA ARG A 27 -1.32 -4.15 6.18
C ARG A 27 -0.04 -4.07 5.37
N ASN A 28 0.96 -4.91 5.63
CA ASN A 28 2.22 -4.92 4.87
C ASN A 28 2.21 -5.92 3.70
N LYS A 29 1.17 -6.77 3.57
CA LYS A 29 1.11 -7.83 2.55
C LYS A 29 0.97 -7.27 1.13
N CYS A 30 0.13 -6.25 0.96
CA CYS A 30 -0.07 -5.60 -0.33
C CYS A 30 0.19 -4.10 -0.16
N GLN A 31 1.31 -3.63 -0.71
CA GLN A 31 1.73 -2.24 -0.63
C GLN A 31 0.83 -1.35 -1.50
N HIS A 32 0.43 -1.84 -2.68
CA HIS A 32 -0.49 -1.15 -3.59
C HIS A 32 -1.85 -0.86 -2.93
N CYS A 33 -2.55 -1.90 -2.46
CA CYS A 33 -3.85 -1.74 -1.79
C CYS A 33 -3.73 -0.95 -0.48
N ARG A 34 -2.61 -1.05 0.23
CA ARG A 34 -2.36 -0.22 1.42
C ARG A 34 -2.21 1.24 1.05
N PHE A 35 -1.47 1.55 -0.02
CA PHE A 35 -1.24 2.91 -0.48
C PHE A 35 -2.52 3.55 -1.01
N HIS A 36 -3.29 2.83 -1.83
CA HIS A 36 -4.57 3.29 -2.35
C HIS A 36 -5.68 3.46 -1.30
N LYS A 37 -5.57 2.79 -0.15
CA LYS A 37 -6.53 2.94 0.97
C LYS A 37 -6.20 4.14 1.86
N CYS A 38 -4.94 4.54 1.93
CA CYS A 38 -4.48 5.68 2.73
C CYS A 38 -4.82 6.98 2.03
#